data_AF-Q8TTF6-F1
#
_entry.id   AF-Q8TTF6-F1
#
_cell.length_a   1.000
_cell.length_b   1.000
_cell.length_c   1.000
_cell.angle_alpha   90.00
_cell.angle_beta   90.00
_cell.angle_gamma   90.00
#
_symmetry.space_group_name_H-M   'P 1'
#
loop_
_entity.id
_entity.type
_entity.pdbx_description
1 polymer ?
#
loop_
_entity_poly.entity_id
_entity_poly.type
_entity_poly.pdbx_seq_one_letter_code
_entity_poly.pdbx_strand_id
1 'polypeptide(L)'
;MRISSDNIEEDLSPLSITILELLKMNEEEPVKGKVAFQKEMFLISNYVDKVNEWTEFVPHYLGPYSEISEVSMDNLISMNLVEKEEGYTYKITPSGIKALDLKQNLFSSEEKEAIADFKKFISNLTDDEILLFIYASHPDFTIESIKYRAIMRTRVKDSISIYKKGVVSLEKAAFLAGINIETLLDLQEA
;
A
#
# COMPACT_ATOMS: atom_id res chain seq x y z
N MET A 1 -31.36 -13.45 21.56
CA MET A 1 -30.72 -13.98 20.34
C MET A 1 -29.22 -13.77 20.51
N ARG A 2 -28.48 -14.83 20.87
CA ARG A 2 -27.01 -14.79 20.94
C ARG A 2 -26.53 -14.90 19.49
N ILE A 3 -25.96 -13.83 18.96
CA ILE A 3 -25.19 -13.90 17.71
C ILE A 3 -23.95 -14.71 18.08
N SER A 4 -23.90 -15.96 17.64
CA SER A 4 -22.70 -16.79 17.77
C SER A 4 -21.59 -16.20 16.90
N SER A 5 -20.38 -16.14 17.45
CA SER A 5 -19.15 -15.70 16.78
C SER A 5 -18.90 -16.43 15.46
N ASP A 6 -19.47 -17.64 15.33
CA ASP A 6 -19.30 -18.54 14.19
C ASP A 6 -19.94 -18.04 12.88
N ASN A 7 -20.84 -17.04 12.91
CA ASN A 7 -21.52 -16.52 11.70
C ASN A 7 -20.87 -15.26 11.10
N ILE A 8 -19.86 -14.67 11.75
CA ILE A 8 -19.18 -13.46 11.26
C ILE A 8 -18.04 -13.82 10.28
N GLU A 9 -17.54 -15.06 10.34
CA GLU A 9 -16.43 -15.57 9.51
C GLU A 9 -16.85 -16.07 8.12
N GLU A 10 -18.17 -16.21 7.85
CA GLU A 10 -18.63 -16.91 6.65
C GLU A 10 -18.55 -16.11 5.34
N ASP A 11 -18.58 -14.77 5.34
CA ASP A 11 -18.56 -13.97 4.08
C ASP A 11 -17.56 -12.80 4.11
N LEU A 12 -16.27 -13.10 4.33
CA LEU A 12 -15.21 -12.14 4.00
C LEU A 12 -15.21 -11.87 2.49
N SER A 13 -15.37 -10.61 2.10
CA SER A 13 -15.24 -10.21 0.70
C SER A 13 -13.82 -10.48 0.18
N PRO A 14 -13.62 -10.67 -1.13
CA PRO A 14 -12.29 -10.80 -1.70
C PRO A 14 -11.34 -9.67 -1.29
N LEU A 15 -11.85 -8.44 -1.22
CA LEU A 15 -11.09 -7.28 -0.74
C LEU A 15 -10.69 -7.38 0.74
N SER A 16 -11.58 -7.89 1.59
CA SER A 16 -11.27 -8.15 3.00
C SER A 16 -10.16 -9.18 3.14
N ILE A 17 -10.20 -10.24 2.32
CA ILE A 17 -9.14 -11.26 2.26
C ILE A 17 -7.82 -10.63 1.78
N THR A 18 -7.84 -9.76 0.77
CA THR A 18 -6.65 -9.02 0.32
C THR A 18 -6.02 -8.21 1.44
N ILE A 19 -6.83 -7.46 2.21
CA ILE A 19 -6.34 -6.63 3.32
C ILE A 19 -5.72 -7.50 4.42
N LEU A 20 -6.36 -8.62 4.78
CA LEU A 20 -5.81 -9.55 5.77
C LEU A 20 -4.51 -10.20 5.27
N GLU A 21 -4.43 -10.59 3.99
CA GLU A 21 -3.21 -11.14 3.40
C GLU A 21 -2.07 -10.10 3.44
N LEU A 22 -2.34 -8.85 3.05
CA LEU A 22 -1.40 -7.73 3.19
C LEU A 22 -0.90 -7.58 4.63
N LEU A 23 -1.82 -7.54 5.61
CA LEU A 23 -1.44 -7.37 7.02
C LEU A 23 -0.68 -8.57 7.60
N LYS A 24 -0.88 -9.78 7.07
CA LYS A 24 -0.13 -11.00 7.44
C LYS A 24 1.31 -11.03 6.91
N MET A 25 1.58 -10.39 5.77
CA MET A 25 2.93 -10.40 5.16
C MET A 25 4.01 -9.75 6.03
N ASN A 26 5.28 -10.09 5.75
CA ASN A 26 6.47 -9.53 6.40
C ASN A 26 6.42 -9.60 7.94
N GLU A 27 6.22 -10.81 8.48
CA GLU A 27 6.17 -11.05 9.93
C GLU A 27 5.10 -10.20 10.64
N GLU A 28 3.93 -10.03 9.99
CA GLU A 28 2.80 -9.27 10.53
C GLU A 28 3.16 -7.79 10.82
N GLU A 29 4.14 -7.23 10.11
CA GLU A 29 4.52 -5.82 10.24
C GLU A 29 3.27 -4.93 10.03
N PRO A 30 3.01 -3.95 10.91
CA PRO A 30 1.83 -3.12 10.78
C PRO A 30 1.92 -2.16 9.60
N VAL A 31 0.77 -1.86 9.00
CA VAL A 31 0.67 -0.81 7.96
C VAL A 31 0.48 0.53 8.66
N LYS A 32 1.41 1.46 8.43
CA LYS A 32 1.50 2.73 9.17
C LYS A 32 0.86 3.86 8.38
N GLY A 33 -0.35 4.23 8.77
CA GLY A 33 -1.04 5.40 8.22
C GLY A 33 -1.89 5.10 6.99
N LYS A 34 -2.85 6.00 6.74
CA LYS A 34 -3.79 5.89 5.61
C LYS A 34 -3.11 5.97 4.24
N VAL A 35 -2.03 6.75 4.13
CA VAL A 35 -1.31 6.92 2.86
C VAL A 35 -0.67 5.59 2.46
N ALA A 36 0.10 4.96 3.36
CA ALA A 36 0.72 3.67 3.11
C ALA A 36 -0.34 2.62 2.72
N PHE A 37 -1.40 2.46 3.52
CA PHE A 37 -2.47 1.51 3.23
C PHE A 37 -3.08 1.70 1.84
N GLN A 38 -3.49 2.93 1.49
CA GLN A 38 -4.11 3.20 0.19
C GLN A 38 -3.13 2.94 -0.97
N LYS A 39 -1.82 3.16 -0.78
CA LYS A 39 -0.84 2.96 -1.85
C LYS A 39 -0.40 1.51 -1.99
N GLU A 40 -0.29 0.76 -0.91
CA GLU A 40 -0.10 -0.69 -0.96
C GLU A 40 -1.26 -1.34 -1.70
N MET A 41 -2.50 -1.02 -1.32
CA MET A 41 -3.68 -1.54 -2.01
C MET A 41 -3.72 -1.17 -3.49
N PHE A 42 -3.30 0.05 -3.84
CA PHE A 42 -3.21 0.48 -5.23
C PHE A 42 -2.15 -0.30 -6.02
N LEU A 43 -0.96 -0.54 -5.45
CA LEU A 43 0.08 -1.32 -6.15
C LEU A 43 -0.36 -2.78 -6.32
N ILE A 44 -0.98 -3.36 -5.30
CA ILE A 44 -1.56 -4.70 -5.37
C ILE A 44 -2.63 -4.77 -6.44
N SER A 45 -3.55 -3.80 -6.50
CA SER A 45 -4.62 -3.78 -7.51
C SER A 45 -4.13 -3.57 -8.93
N ASN A 46 -2.98 -2.92 -9.15
CA ASN A 46 -2.39 -2.78 -10.48
C ASN A 46 -1.65 -4.04 -10.96
N TYR A 47 -1.24 -4.91 -10.03
CA TYR A 47 -0.52 -6.15 -10.34
C TYR A 47 -1.43 -7.39 -10.34
N VAL A 48 -2.40 -7.43 -9.42
CA VAL A 48 -3.30 -8.56 -9.21
C VAL A 48 -4.68 -8.22 -9.77
N ASP A 49 -4.95 -8.63 -11.02
CA ASP A 49 -6.16 -8.25 -11.78
C ASP A 49 -7.47 -8.44 -11.00
N LYS A 50 -7.62 -9.57 -10.31
CA LYS A 50 -8.81 -9.84 -9.49
C LYS A 50 -9.02 -8.78 -8.40
N VAL A 51 -7.95 -8.24 -7.79
CA VAL A 51 -8.05 -7.15 -6.80
C VAL A 51 -8.46 -5.84 -7.46
N ASN A 52 -8.04 -5.60 -8.71
CA ASN A 52 -8.45 -4.42 -9.48
C ASN A 52 -9.97 -4.32 -9.60
N GLU A 53 -10.64 -5.44 -9.86
CA GLU A 53 -12.09 -5.53 -10.09
C GLU A 53 -12.92 -5.01 -8.90
N TRP A 54 -12.36 -4.97 -7.69
CA TRP A 54 -13.10 -4.61 -6.47
C TRP A 54 -12.68 -3.29 -5.83
N THR A 55 -11.57 -2.69 -6.27
CA THR A 55 -10.94 -1.57 -5.55
C THR A 55 -11.37 -0.19 -6.08
N GLU A 56 -11.85 -0.08 -7.32
CA GLU A 56 -12.41 1.17 -7.89
C GLU A 56 -11.57 2.43 -7.59
N PHE A 57 -10.25 2.36 -7.80
CA PHE A 57 -9.36 3.47 -7.51
C PHE A 57 -9.63 4.68 -8.41
N VAL A 58 -9.72 5.86 -7.80
CA VAL A 58 -9.90 7.15 -8.49
C VAL A 58 -8.83 8.17 -8.08
N PRO A 59 -8.51 9.17 -8.93
CA PRO A 59 -7.66 10.30 -8.54
C PRO A 59 -8.26 11.07 -7.36
N HIS A 60 -7.43 11.41 -6.37
CA HIS A 60 -7.86 12.13 -5.16
C HIS A 60 -6.72 13.02 -4.61
N TYR A 61 -6.98 13.68 -3.46
CA TYR A 61 -6.08 14.69 -2.86
C TYR A 61 -4.65 14.24 -2.60
N LEU A 62 -4.43 12.94 -2.38
CA LEU A 62 -3.11 12.34 -2.16
C LEU A 62 -2.79 11.28 -3.21
N GLY A 63 -3.30 11.40 -4.43
CA GLY A 63 -3.15 10.40 -5.48
C GLY A 63 -4.28 9.37 -5.48
N PRO A 64 -4.05 8.12 -5.93
CA PRO A 64 -5.08 7.11 -6.06
C PRO A 64 -5.71 6.79 -4.71
N TYR A 65 -7.03 6.76 -4.66
CA TYR A 65 -7.80 6.48 -3.46
C TYR A 65 -8.97 5.54 -3.78
N SER A 66 -9.21 4.60 -2.87
CA SER A 66 -10.33 3.67 -2.91
C SER A 66 -11.12 3.81 -1.62
N GLU A 67 -12.35 4.33 -1.73
CA GLU A 67 -13.30 4.40 -0.62
C GLU A 67 -13.69 2.99 -0.16
N ILE A 68 -13.88 2.06 -1.10
CA ILE A 68 -14.25 0.67 -0.82
C ILE A 68 -13.16 -0.05 -0.01
N SER A 69 -11.88 0.24 -0.27
CA SER A 69 -10.75 -0.28 0.52
C SER A 69 -10.76 0.27 1.95
N GLU A 70 -11.09 1.55 2.14
CA GLU A 70 -11.22 2.14 3.48
C GLU A 70 -12.40 1.53 4.25
N VAL A 71 -13.57 1.42 3.61
CA VAL A 71 -14.75 0.77 4.20
C VAL A 71 -14.47 -0.68 4.57
N SER A 72 -13.73 -1.42 3.73
CA SER A 72 -13.37 -2.80 4.02
C SER A 72 -12.41 -2.92 5.23
N MET A 73 -11.45 -2.01 5.36
CA MET A 73 -10.59 -1.92 6.54
C MET A 73 -11.41 -1.62 7.81
N ASP A 74 -12.32 -0.65 7.75
CA ASP A 74 -13.18 -0.28 8.89
C ASP A 74 -14.11 -1.44 9.30
N ASN A 75 -14.64 -2.20 8.34
CA ASN A 75 -15.41 -3.41 8.61
C ASN A 75 -14.56 -4.48 9.32
N LEU A 76 -13.34 -4.75 8.84
CA LEU A 76 -12.42 -5.69 9.48
C LEU A 76 -12.07 -5.29 10.93
N ILE A 77 -11.94 -3.98 11.18
CA ILE A 77 -11.76 -3.44 12.54
C ILE A 77 -13.01 -3.68 13.39
N SER A 78 -14.19 -3.42 12.86
CA SER A 78 -15.45 -3.66 13.58
C SER A 78 -15.67 -5.14 13.95
N MET A 79 -15.13 -6.04 13.14
CA MET A 79 -15.15 -7.49 13.35
C MET A 79 -14.02 -7.98 14.27
N ASN A 80 -13.15 -7.08 14.76
CA ASN A 80 -11.97 -7.41 15.58
C ASN A 80 -10.97 -8.35 14.87
N LEU A 81 -10.93 -8.32 13.54
CA LEU A 81 -9.96 -9.05 12.71
C LEU A 81 -8.71 -8.21 12.44
N VAL A 82 -8.84 -6.88 12.54
CA VAL A 82 -7.75 -5.91 12.46
C VAL A 82 -7.85 -4.98 13.67
N GLU A 83 -6.71 -4.69 14.28
CA GLU A 83 -6.57 -3.67 15.31
C GLU A 83 -6.07 -2.37 14.67
N LYS A 84 -6.63 -1.25 15.12
CA LYS A 84 -6.21 0.10 14.72
C LYS A 84 -5.68 0.84 15.94
N GLU A 85 -4.37 1.07 15.94
CA GLU A 85 -3.68 1.85 16.97
C GLU A 85 -3.65 3.35 16.59
N GLU A 86 -3.04 4.16 17.46
CA GLU A 86 -2.83 5.59 17.21
C GLU A 86 -2.11 5.84 15.88
N GLY A 87 -2.43 6.96 15.23
CA GLY A 87 -1.82 7.33 13.95
C GLY A 87 -2.30 6.53 12.73
N TYR A 88 -3.41 5.78 12.85
CA TYR A 88 -3.91 4.88 11.80
C TYR A 88 -2.92 3.75 11.48
N THR A 89 -2.34 3.16 12.52
CA THR A 89 -1.50 1.97 12.39
C THR A 89 -2.38 0.73 12.45
N TYR A 90 -2.34 -0.10 11.41
CA TYR A 90 -3.20 -1.28 11.26
C TYR A 90 -2.42 -2.56 11.47
N LYS A 91 -2.93 -3.47 12.29
CA LYS A 91 -2.31 -4.76 12.59
C LYS A 91 -3.34 -5.88 12.51
N ILE A 92 -2.99 -7.00 11.90
CA ILE A 92 -3.86 -8.18 11.92
C ILE A 92 -3.94 -8.77 13.32
N THR A 93 -5.13 -9.18 13.77
CA THR A 93 -5.32 -9.85 15.06
C THR A 93 -5.16 -11.36 14.93
N PRO A 94 -4.98 -12.11 16.03
CA PRO A 94 -5.02 -13.57 15.99
C PRO A 94 -6.33 -14.14 15.41
N SER A 95 -7.45 -13.42 15.58
CA SER A 95 -8.72 -13.79 14.95
C SER A 95 -8.71 -13.53 13.44
N GLY A 96 -8.10 -12.42 12.99
CA GLY A 96 -7.87 -12.13 11.58
C GLY A 96 -7.04 -13.20 10.87
N ILE A 97 -5.96 -13.66 11.52
CA ILE A 97 -5.11 -14.75 10.99
C ILE A 97 -5.93 -16.03 10.84
N LYS A 98 -6.69 -16.42 11.85
CA LYS A 98 -7.56 -17.61 11.79
C LYS A 98 -8.60 -17.49 10.67
N ALA A 99 -9.27 -16.35 10.56
CA ALA A 99 -10.26 -16.11 9.53
C ALA A 99 -9.65 -16.20 8.12
N LEU A 100 -8.43 -15.67 7.94
CA LEU A 100 -7.69 -15.78 6.68
C LEU A 100 -7.28 -17.24 6.37
N ASP A 101 -6.84 -18.00 7.36
CA ASP A 101 -6.44 -19.41 7.19
C ASP A 101 -7.62 -20.33 6.79
N LEU A 102 -8.86 -19.93 7.10
CA LEU A 102 -10.08 -20.59 6.63
C LEU A 102 -10.42 -20.28 5.16
N LYS A 103 -9.87 -19.19 4.60
CA LYS A 103 -10.17 -18.70 3.24
C LYS A 103 -9.00 -18.96 2.28
N GLN A 104 -8.54 -20.21 2.23
CA GLN A 104 -7.38 -20.60 1.42
C GLN A 104 -7.63 -20.44 -0.08
N ASN A 105 -6.55 -20.12 -0.81
CA ASN A 105 -6.43 -20.12 -2.29
C ASN A 105 -6.92 -18.89 -3.07
N LEU A 106 -7.14 -17.72 -2.44
CA LEU A 106 -7.42 -16.51 -3.23
C LEU A 106 -6.20 -16.07 -4.05
N PHE A 107 -4.99 -16.16 -3.49
CA PHE A 107 -3.75 -15.73 -4.12
C PHE A 107 -2.79 -16.90 -4.41
N SER A 108 -2.17 -16.87 -5.58
CA SER A 108 -1.04 -17.73 -5.94
C SER A 108 0.20 -17.38 -5.12
N SER A 109 1.21 -18.25 -5.14
CA SER A 109 2.49 -17.95 -4.47
C SER A 109 3.16 -16.70 -5.03
N GLU A 110 3.10 -16.47 -6.34
CA GLU A 110 3.64 -15.29 -7.01
C GLU A 110 2.91 -14.01 -6.58
N GLU A 111 1.59 -14.04 -6.52
CA GLU A 111 0.80 -12.88 -6.06
C GLU A 111 1.08 -12.54 -4.59
N LYS A 112 1.26 -13.56 -3.74
CA LYS A 112 1.65 -13.36 -2.33
C LYS A 112 3.04 -12.76 -2.19
N GLU A 113 3.99 -13.21 -2.99
CA GLU A 113 5.34 -12.63 -3.06
C GLU A 113 5.28 -11.16 -3.47
N ALA A 114 4.50 -10.82 -4.51
CA ALA A 114 4.29 -9.44 -4.93
C ALA A 114 3.64 -8.57 -3.83
N ILE A 115 2.62 -9.07 -3.13
CA ILE A 115 2.01 -8.37 -1.99
C ILE A 115 3.05 -8.09 -0.90
N ALA A 116 3.89 -9.08 -0.57
CA ALA A 116 4.95 -8.94 0.43
C ALA A 116 6.00 -7.90 -0.01
N ASP A 117 6.40 -7.92 -1.29
CA ASP A 117 7.35 -6.96 -1.87
C ASP A 117 6.81 -5.53 -1.87
N PHE A 118 5.54 -5.32 -2.24
CA PHE A 118 4.92 -3.99 -2.20
C PHE A 118 4.84 -3.44 -0.77
N LYS A 119 4.45 -4.28 0.20
CA LYS A 119 4.43 -3.89 1.61
C LYS A 119 5.83 -3.54 2.12
N LYS A 120 6.82 -4.36 1.78
CA LYS A 120 8.23 -4.11 2.16
C LYS A 120 8.76 -2.83 1.52
N PHE A 121 8.39 -2.59 0.26
CA PHE A 121 8.77 -1.37 -0.43
C PHE A 121 8.18 -0.13 0.26
N ILE A 122 6.86 -0.11 0.49
CA ILE A 122 6.16 1.05 1.06
C ILE A 122 6.56 1.32 2.52
N SER A 123 6.71 0.28 3.35
CA SER A 123 7.10 0.41 4.76
C SER A 123 8.46 1.08 4.99
N ASN A 124 9.36 1.05 4.00
CA ASN A 124 10.68 1.70 4.06
C ASN A 124 10.64 3.18 3.63
N LEU A 125 9.50 3.68 3.18
CA LEU A 125 9.34 5.03 2.66
C LEU A 125 8.55 5.94 3.60
N THR A 126 8.84 7.23 3.53
CA THR A 126 7.99 8.27 4.13
C THR A 126 6.79 8.55 3.22
N ASP A 127 5.73 9.15 3.77
CA ASP A 127 4.55 9.54 2.97
C ASP A 127 4.91 10.36 1.72
N ASP A 128 5.83 11.34 1.83
CA ASP A 128 6.20 12.17 0.69
C ASP A 128 6.99 11.37 -0.37
N GLU A 129 7.82 10.40 0.04
CA GLU A 129 8.52 9.49 -0.87
C GLU A 129 7.56 8.50 -1.55
N ILE A 130 6.58 7.97 -0.81
CA ILE A 130 5.50 7.14 -1.35
C ILE A 130 4.74 7.93 -2.42
N LEU A 131 4.35 9.16 -2.10
CA LEU A 131 3.63 10.02 -3.04
C LEU A 131 4.47 10.36 -4.27
N LEU A 132 5.77 10.61 -4.12
CA LEU A 132 6.67 10.81 -5.25
C LEU A 132 6.67 9.58 -6.18
N PHE A 133 6.83 8.38 -5.62
CA PHE A 133 6.82 7.15 -6.41
C PHE A 133 5.53 7.01 -7.22
N ILE A 134 4.39 7.24 -6.58
CA ILE A 134 3.09 7.14 -7.22
C ILE A 134 2.90 8.23 -8.27
N TYR A 135 3.26 9.48 -8.00
CA TYR A 135 3.03 10.60 -8.93
C TYR A 135 3.91 10.51 -10.18
N ALA A 136 5.14 10.02 -10.03
CA ALA A 136 6.02 9.80 -11.17
C ALA A 136 5.61 8.58 -12.01
N SER A 137 5.12 7.52 -11.36
CA SER A 137 4.79 6.25 -12.04
C SER A 137 3.36 6.19 -12.58
N HIS A 138 2.42 6.94 -11.99
CA HIS A 138 1.00 6.95 -12.32
C HIS A 138 0.46 8.40 -12.36
N PRO A 139 0.92 9.22 -13.33
CA PRO A 139 0.61 10.65 -13.37
C PRO A 139 -0.89 10.96 -13.49
N ASP A 140 -1.70 10.06 -14.05
CA ASP A 140 -3.15 10.26 -14.22
C ASP A 140 -3.89 10.39 -12.88
N PHE A 141 -3.35 9.82 -11.80
CA PHE A 141 -3.92 9.93 -10.46
C PHE A 141 -3.55 11.22 -9.72
N THR A 142 -2.82 12.13 -10.38
CA THR A 142 -2.31 13.36 -9.73
C THR A 142 -3.21 14.59 -9.93
N ILE A 143 -4.22 14.51 -10.80
CA ILE A 143 -5.01 15.66 -11.23
C ILE A 143 -5.72 16.39 -10.08
N GLU A 144 -6.18 15.65 -9.07
CA GLU A 144 -6.83 16.20 -7.86
C GLU A 144 -5.86 16.43 -6.68
N SER A 145 -4.56 16.16 -6.86
CA SER A 145 -3.63 16.15 -5.74
C SER A 145 -3.31 17.56 -5.23
N ILE A 146 -3.60 17.79 -3.95
CA ILE A 146 -3.24 19.02 -3.25
C ILE A 146 -1.75 19.09 -2.89
N LYS A 147 -1.07 17.93 -2.88
CA LYS A 147 0.36 17.81 -2.53
C LYS A 147 1.28 17.80 -3.75
N TYR A 148 0.76 17.63 -4.97
CA TYR A 148 1.57 17.43 -6.18
C TYR A 148 2.72 18.44 -6.33
N ARG A 149 2.42 19.73 -6.22
CA ARG A 149 3.43 20.80 -6.37
C ARG A 149 4.52 20.73 -5.28
N ALA A 150 4.17 20.36 -4.06
CA ALA A 150 5.14 20.25 -2.96
C ALA A 150 6.08 19.06 -3.19
N ILE A 151 5.50 17.88 -3.50
CA ILE A 151 6.25 16.66 -3.80
C ILE A 151 7.18 16.85 -5.01
N MET A 152 6.69 17.46 -6.08
CA MET A 152 7.50 17.67 -7.29
C MET A 152 8.63 18.68 -7.10
N ARG A 153 8.56 19.56 -6.10
CA ARG A 153 9.67 20.48 -5.76
C ARG A 153 10.82 19.75 -5.07
N THR A 154 10.53 18.72 -4.29
CA THR A 154 11.54 17.94 -3.55
C THR A 154 11.94 16.66 -4.27
N ARG A 155 11.36 16.37 -5.45
CA ARG A 155 11.53 15.10 -6.17
C ARG A 155 12.96 14.62 -6.31
N VAL A 156 13.93 15.50 -6.56
CA VAL A 156 15.35 15.11 -6.70
C VAL A 156 15.90 14.62 -5.36
N LYS A 157 15.72 15.41 -4.30
CA LYS A 157 16.15 15.08 -2.94
C LYS A 157 15.51 13.77 -2.48
N ASP A 158 14.21 13.62 -2.66
CA ASP A 158 13.47 12.46 -2.20
C ASP A 158 13.84 11.21 -3.02
N SER A 159 14.09 11.34 -4.32
CA SER A 159 14.59 10.22 -5.15
C SER A 159 15.97 9.73 -4.71
N ILE A 160 16.87 10.65 -4.34
CA ILE A 160 18.19 10.29 -3.77
C ILE A 160 18.00 9.57 -2.43
N SER A 161 17.08 10.04 -1.58
CA SER A 161 16.74 9.38 -0.31
C SER A 161 16.23 7.94 -0.53
N ILE A 162 15.28 7.76 -1.45
CA ILE A 162 14.75 6.44 -1.83
C ILE A 162 15.88 5.52 -2.33
N TYR A 163 16.79 6.02 -3.16
CA TYR A 163 17.95 5.25 -3.63
C TYR A 163 18.90 4.87 -2.47
N LYS A 164 19.24 5.82 -1.60
CA LYS A 164 20.13 5.58 -0.45
C LYS A 164 19.57 4.56 0.55
N LYS A 165 18.24 4.38 0.58
CA LYS A 165 17.56 3.31 1.34
C LYS A 165 17.69 1.93 0.69
N GLY A 166 18.19 1.83 -0.54
CA GLY A 166 18.39 0.58 -1.27
C GLY A 166 17.10 -0.07 -1.77
N VAL A 167 15.98 0.66 -1.80
CA VAL A 167 14.67 0.10 -2.17
C VAL A 167 14.34 0.25 -3.66
N VAL A 168 15.16 1.00 -4.41
CA VAL A 168 15.06 1.13 -5.88
C VAL A 168 16.44 1.14 -6.51
N SER A 169 16.51 0.79 -7.79
CA SER A 169 17.74 0.92 -8.58
C SER A 169 18.08 2.39 -8.89
N LEU A 170 19.31 2.64 -9.34
CA LEU A 170 19.77 3.98 -9.72
C LEU A 170 18.93 4.52 -10.90
N GLU A 171 18.60 3.66 -11.86
CA GLU A 171 17.74 3.98 -13.01
C GLU A 171 16.35 4.43 -12.55
N LYS A 172 15.75 3.70 -11.60
CA LYS A 172 14.43 4.05 -11.08
C LYS A 172 14.48 5.35 -10.28
N ALA A 173 15.53 5.57 -9.48
CA ALA A 173 15.71 6.84 -8.79
C ALA A 173 15.86 8.02 -9.76
N ALA A 174 16.59 7.85 -10.86
CA ALA A 174 16.77 8.90 -11.88
C ALA A 174 15.43 9.23 -12.56
N PHE A 175 14.65 8.19 -12.87
CA PHE A 175 13.28 8.33 -13.35
C PHE A 175 12.39 9.13 -12.38
N LEU A 176 12.40 8.79 -11.09
CA LEU A 176 11.64 9.53 -10.06
C LEU A 176 12.10 10.98 -9.96
N ALA A 177 13.39 11.24 -10.07
CA ALA A 177 13.97 12.58 -10.02
C ALA A 177 13.68 13.40 -11.28
N GLY A 178 13.37 12.75 -12.41
CA GLY A 178 13.13 13.42 -13.70
C GLY A 178 14.41 13.94 -14.34
N ILE A 179 15.55 13.30 -14.05
CA ILE A 179 16.87 13.64 -14.56
C ILE A 179 17.54 12.36 -15.12
N ASN A 180 18.64 12.51 -15.86
CA ASN A 180 19.40 11.36 -16.33
C ASN A 180 20.23 10.73 -15.18
N ILE A 181 20.69 9.50 -15.40
CA ILE A 181 21.44 8.70 -14.42
C ILE A 181 22.74 9.38 -14.01
N GLU A 182 23.48 9.98 -14.96
CA GLU A 182 24.77 10.64 -14.71
C GLU A 182 24.59 11.82 -13.74
N THR A 183 23.58 12.67 -13.98
CA THR A 183 23.30 13.82 -13.10
C THR A 183 22.87 13.37 -11.71
N LEU A 184 22.10 12.28 -11.60
CA LEU A 184 21.73 11.74 -10.29
C LEU A 184 22.96 11.20 -9.54
N LEU A 185 23.86 10.50 -10.25
CA LEU A 185 25.09 9.95 -9.70
C LEU A 185 25.97 11.04 -9.10
N ASP A 186 26.16 12.16 -9.82
CA ASP A 186 26.94 13.30 -9.31
C ASP A 186 26.30 13.92 -8.06
N LEU A 187 24.96 14.06 -8.04
CA LEU A 187 24.24 14.70 -6.93
C LEU A 187 24.18 13.86 -5.66
N GLN A 188 24.31 12.54 -5.75
CA GLN A 188 24.26 11.68 -4.57
C GLN A 188 25.60 11.57 -3.83
N GLU A 189 26.71 11.85 -4.54
CA GLU A 189 28.09 11.87 -4.03
C GLU A 189 28.48 13.21 -3.39
N ALA A 190 27.73 14.28 -3.67
CA ALA A 190 27.88 15.62 -3.09
C ALA A 190 27.26 15.76 -1.69
#